data_AF-A0AAD0KY31-F1
#
_entry.id   AF-A0AAD0KY31-F1
#
_cell.length_a   1.000
_cell.length_b   1.000
_cell.length_c   1.000
_cell.angle_alpha   90.00
_cell.angle_beta   90.00
_cell.angle_gamma   90.00
#
_symmetry.space_group_name_H-M   'P 1'
#
loop_
_entity.id
_entity.type
_entity.pdbx_description
1 polymer ?
#
loop_
_entity_poly.entity_id
_entity_poly.type
_entity_poly.pdbx_seq_one_letter_code
_entity_poly.pdbx_strand_id
1 'polypeptide(L)'
;MPGQVLRIGPMAGTGTRTGDYGIGATDLCEFIEFPAELLQICGDSFAGQGVGFGGWYSPVALHVDTASVDDPTGVRYIGVTGVDKPLLADPAPPGDSQLPAGVVQINRHNYLMVTTTKNLEPQDSRLVTAEPARVGWQTVPGSRRAATSQDSRQTQISGYYDPIPTPDSSSGWVYIVANSFTRRDSVQLFRVTPQTFTDRSRWQGWAAGPDGGWNKPPTPLWPDKVGEMCIKQIGGQAVLSYFNATTGNMEVRVAADPTLLGTSPVTTVVQHDEWPDPAESLPPPYDNRLAQPYGGYISPGSTLDELRIFVSQWDTRARVSELYRVIQFAVNPLKP
;
A
#
# COMPACT_ATOMS: atom_id res chain seq x y z
N MET A 1 15.68 17.78 8.36
CA MET A 1 14.71 18.81 8.81
C MET A 1 13.31 18.33 8.50
N PRO A 2 12.25 18.74 9.23
CA PRO A 2 10.88 18.44 8.84
C PRO A 2 10.61 18.82 7.38
N GLY A 3 9.92 17.95 6.65
CA GLY A 3 9.67 18.04 5.22
C GLY A 3 10.80 17.56 4.31
N GLN A 4 11.96 17.16 4.86
CA GLN A 4 13.08 16.69 4.05
C GLN A 4 12.82 15.29 3.49
N VAL A 5 13.18 15.10 2.22
CA VAL A 5 13.15 13.82 1.53
C VAL A 5 14.53 13.50 0.96
N LEU A 6 14.92 12.24 1.02
CA LEU A 6 16.10 11.69 0.37
C LEU A 6 15.73 10.40 -0.36
N ARG A 7 16.02 10.31 -1.65
CA ARG A 7 15.91 9.04 -2.38
C ARG A 7 17.09 8.13 -2.02
N ILE A 8 16.78 6.91 -1.58
CA ILE A 8 17.80 5.88 -1.32
C ILE A 8 18.14 5.17 -2.63
N GLY A 9 17.13 4.66 -3.34
CA GLY A 9 17.32 4.08 -4.67
C GLY A 9 16.26 3.05 -5.05
N PRO A 10 16.35 2.48 -6.27
CA PRO A 10 15.53 1.34 -6.69
C PRO A 10 15.80 0.11 -5.82
N MET A 11 14.75 -0.50 -5.29
CA MET A 11 14.83 -1.70 -4.46
C MET A 11 14.34 -2.94 -5.19
N ALA A 12 13.22 -2.85 -5.90
CA ALA A 12 12.62 -3.99 -6.61
C ALA A 12 12.23 -3.64 -8.05
N GLY A 13 12.13 -4.66 -8.90
CA GLY A 13 11.73 -4.55 -10.29
C GLY A 13 12.89 -4.18 -11.22
N THR A 14 12.59 -3.42 -12.28
CA THR A 14 13.52 -3.19 -13.39
C THR A 14 14.86 -2.62 -12.94
N GLY A 15 15.95 -3.27 -13.35
CA GLY A 15 17.33 -2.89 -13.04
C GLY A 15 17.78 -3.24 -11.62
N THR A 16 17.00 -4.02 -10.87
CA THR A 16 17.32 -4.38 -9.47
C THR A 16 17.67 -5.86 -9.32
N ARG A 17 18.17 -6.23 -8.13
CA ARG A 17 18.55 -7.62 -7.81
C ARG A 17 17.36 -8.57 -7.65
N THR A 18 16.12 -8.09 -7.67
CA THR A 18 14.97 -9.02 -7.67
C THR A 18 14.93 -9.88 -8.93
N GLY A 19 15.62 -9.46 -10.01
CA GLY A 19 15.81 -10.27 -11.21
C GLY A 19 16.51 -11.61 -10.94
N ASP A 20 17.39 -11.68 -9.93
CA ASP A 20 18.08 -12.92 -9.53
C ASP A 20 17.10 -13.97 -8.98
N TYR A 21 15.90 -13.54 -8.55
CA TYR A 21 14.80 -14.38 -8.09
C TYR A 21 13.71 -14.56 -9.16
N GLY A 22 13.97 -14.15 -10.41
CA GLY A 22 12.99 -14.24 -11.49
C GLY A 22 11.91 -13.17 -11.45
N ILE A 23 12.17 -12.03 -10.80
CA ILE A 23 11.29 -10.84 -10.78
C ILE A 23 12.06 -9.64 -11.35
N GLY A 24 12.03 -9.49 -12.67
CA GLY A 24 12.70 -8.40 -13.38
C GLY A 24 11.89 -7.09 -13.45
N ALA A 25 10.60 -7.12 -13.12
CA ALA A 25 9.72 -5.95 -13.08
C ALA A 25 8.59 -6.20 -12.07
N THR A 26 8.25 -5.21 -11.24
CA THR A 26 7.21 -5.36 -10.20
C THR A 26 6.75 -4.01 -9.65
N ASP A 27 5.61 -4.00 -8.97
CA ASP A 27 5.04 -2.82 -8.32
C ASP A 27 4.27 -3.11 -7.02
N LEU A 28 3.75 -2.03 -6.43
CA LEU A 28 3.04 -1.97 -5.15
C LEU A 28 3.94 -2.36 -3.97
N CYS A 29 4.22 -3.64 -3.79
CA CYS A 29 5.13 -4.17 -2.77
C CYS A 29 4.85 -3.66 -1.33
N GLU A 30 3.63 -3.89 -0.84
CA GLU A 30 3.21 -3.52 0.52
C GLU A 30 3.77 -4.48 1.58
N PHE A 31 4.23 -3.95 2.71
CA PHE A 31 4.82 -4.77 3.78
C PHE A 31 3.78 -5.53 4.61
N ILE A 32 4.07 -6.81 4.86
CA ILE A 32 3.40 -7.64 5.87
C ILE A 32 4.44 -8.20 6.84
N GLU A 33 4.30 -7.84 8.12
CA GLU A 33 5.21 -8.27 9.18
C GLU A 33 4.70 -9.55 9.85
N PHE A 34 5.56 -10.56 9.93
CA PHE A 34 5.36 -11.76 10.73
C PHE A 34 6.45 -11.86 11.81
N PRO A 35 6.25 -12.64 12.88
CA PRO A 35 7.23 -12.75 13.97
C PRO A 35 8.64 -13.19 13.54
N ALA A 36 8.78 -13.90 12.41
CA ALA A 36 10.05 -14.45 11.94
C ALA A 36 10.39 -14.07 10.49
N GLU A 37 9.46 -13.43 9.77
CA GLU A 37 9.58 -13.16 8.34
C GLU A 37 9.00 -11.77 8.04
N LEU A 38 9.60 -11.10 7.06
CA LEU A 38 9.07 -9.86 6.50
C LEU A 38 8.86 -10.05 5.01
N LEU A 39 7.63 -9.79 4.56
CA LEU A 39 7.26 -9.92 3.15
C LEU A 39 6.88 -8.56 2.58
N GLN A 40 7.18 -8.35 1.30
CA GLN A 40 6.53 -7.33 0.47
C GLN A 40 5.63 -8.01 -0.55
N ILE A 41 4.33 -7.70 -0.50
CA ILE A 41 3.34 -8.24 -1.43
C ILE A 41 3.22 -7.30 -2.60
N CYS A 42 3.75 -7.75 -3.72
CA CYS A 42 3.82 -6.98 -4.94
C CYS A 42 2.66 -7.34 -5.87
N GLY A 43 2.24 -6.36 -6.68
CA GLY A 43 1.17 -6.50 -7.66
C GLY A 43 1.61 -7.30 -8.87
N ASP A 44 1.29 -6.77 -10.05
CA ASP A 44 1.73 -7.39 -11.29
C ASP A 44 3.25 -7.47 -11.32
N SER A 45 3.78 -8.63 -11.66
CA SER A 45 5.21 -8.90 -11.63
C SER A 45 5.61 -9.74 -12.83
N PHE A 46 6.77 -9.43 -13.40
CA PHE A 46 7.23 -10.02 -14.64
C PHE A 46 8.65 -10.58 -14.48
N ALA A 47 8.91 -11.71 -15.12
CA ALA A 47 10.23 -12.34 -15.07
C ALA A 47 11.31 -11.52 -15.81
N GLY A 48 10.93 -10.84 -16.88
CA GLY A 48 11.79 -9.98 -17.68
C GLY A 48 11.91 -8.55 -17.13
N GLN A 49 12.81 -7.76 -17.73
CA GLN A 49 13.14 -6.40 -17.31
C GLN A 49 12.14 -5.36 -17.86
N GLY A 50 10.86 -5.56 -17.59
CA GLY A 50 9.77 -4.65 -17.96
C GLY A 50 8.41 -5.34 -17.97
N VAL A 51 7.34 -4.56 -18.01
CA VAL A 51 5.96 -5.08 -18.11
C VAL A 51 5.79 -5.92 -19.38
N GLY A 52 5.17 -7.10 -19.23
CA GLY A 52 4.87 -8.01 -20.34
C GLY A 52 6.05 -8.87 -20.82
N PHE A 53 7.25 -8.73 -20.24
CA PHE A 53 8.40 -9.54 -20.62
C PHE A 53 8.52 -10.79 -19.71
N GLY A 54 8.50 -11.98 -20.31
CA GLY A 54 8.63 -13.24 -19.58
C GLY A 54 7.33 -13.69 -18.89
N GLY A 55 7.44 -14.52 -17.85
CA GLY A 55 6.28 -14.97 -17.06
C GLY A 55 5.62 -13.81 -16.31
N TRP A 56 4.29 -13.82 -16.19
CA TRP A 56 3.48 -12.85 -15.46
C TRP A 56 2.87 -13.49 -14.21
N TYR A 57 3.05 -12.83 -13.06
CA TYR A 57 2.64 -13.28 -11.74
C TYR A 57 1.87 -12.16 -11.03
N SER A 58 0.77 -12.48 -10.35
CA SER A 58 -0.09 -11.49 -9.70
C SER A 58 -0.95 -12.15 -8.61
N PRO A 59 -0.72 -11.87 -7.31
CA PRO A 59 0.43 -11.18 -6.71
C PRO A 59 1.62 -12.13 -6.45
N VAL A 60 2.78 -11.56 -6.11
CA VAL A 60 3.95 -12.27 -5.54
C VAL A 60 4.32 -11.73 -4.17
N ALA A 61 5.04 -12.51 -3.38
CA ALA A 61 5.59 -12.09 -2.09
C ALA A 61 7.12 -12.13 -2.14
N LEU A 62 7.77 -10.98 -2.15
CA LEU A 62 9.22 -10.87 -1.99
C LEU A 62 9.59 -11.03 -0.51
N HIS A 63 10.60 -11.86 -0.23
CA HIS A 63 11.10 -12.08 1.12
C HIS A 63 12.19 -11.06 1.42
N VAL A 64 11.98 -10.24 2.44
CA VAL A 64 12.90 -9.16 2.83
C VAL A 64 13.90 -9.68 3.85
N ASP A 65 15.18 -9.38 3.65
CA ASP A 65 16.20 -9.53 4.69
C ASP A 65 15.90 -8.55 5.83
N THR A 66 15.38 -9.03 6.96
CA THR A 66 14.98 -8.17 8.08
C THR A 66 16.16 -7.36 8.64
N ALA A 67 17.40 -7.82 8.47
CA ALA A 67 18.59 -7.07 8.90
C ALA A 67 18.90 -5.87 7.98
N SER A 68 18.23 -5.76 6.83
CA SER A 68 18.42 -4.67 5.87
C SER A 68 17.41 -3.53 6.00
N VAL A 69 16.38 -3.67 6.86
CA VAL A 69 15.28 -2.70 6.97
C VAL A 69 15.79 -1.29 7.33
N ASP A 70 16.73 -1.22 8.27
CA ASP A 70 17.35 0.04 8.73
C ASP A 70 18.68 0.35 8.01
N ASP A 71 19.05 -0.44 6.99
CA ASP A 71 20.29 -0.22 6.26
C ASP A 71 20.22 1.11 5.46
N PRO A 72 21.24 1.99 5.56
CA PRO A 72 21.26 3.25 4.83
C PRO A 72 21.25 3.06 3.31
N THR A 73 21.64 1.90 2.80
CA THR A 73 21.65 1.55 1.38
C THR A 73 20.32 0.95 0.89
N GLY A 74 19.38 0.70 1.80
CA GLY A 74 18.05 0.18 1.51
C GLY A 74 17.90 -1.33 1.69
N VAL A 75 16.67 -1.79 1.49
CA VAL A 75 16.30 -3.19 1.74
C VAL A 75 16.90 -4.15 0.73
N ARG A 76 17.15 -5.38 1.19
CA ARG A 76 17.59 -6.51 0.38
C ARG A 76 16.55 -7.61 0.40
N TYR A 77 16.52 -8.39 -0.67
CA TYR A 77 15.63 -9.53 -0.82
C TYR A 77 16.40 -10.84 -0.81
N ILE A 78 15.81 -11.86 -0.20
CA ILE A 78 16.40 -13.20 -0.01
C ILE A 78 15.60 -14.30 -0.70
N GLY A 79 14.50 -13.95 -1.37
CA GLY A 79 13.68 -14.90 -2.10
C GLY A 79 12.35 -14.33 -2.55
N VAL A 80 11.54 -15.18 -3.17
CA VAL A 80 10.18 -14.86 -3.63
C VAL A 80 9.27 -16.07 -3.47
N THR A 81 7.99 -15.83 -3.22
CA THR A 81 6.90 -16.82 -3.26
C THR A 81 5.81 -16.32 -4.20
N GLY A 82 5.10 -17.22 -4.90
CA GLY A 82 4.05 -16.84 -5.85
C GLY A 82 4.43 -16.96 -7.33
N VAL A 83 5.65 -17.42 -7.64
CA VAL A 83 6.18 -17.54 -9.01
C VAL A 83 5.91 -18.93 -9.60
N ASP A 84 6.34 -20.00 -8.91
CA ASP A 84 6.13 -21.39 -9.36
C ASP A 84 4.70 -21.89 -9.12
N LYS A 85 4.11 -21.41 -8.03
CA LYS A 85 2.73 -21.70 -7.62
C LYS A 85 2.08 -20.41 -7.16
N PRO A 86 0.77 -20.19 -7.45
CA PRO A 86 0.08 -18.96 -7.07
C PRO A 86 0.16 -18.66 -5.58
N LEU A 87 0.41 -17.40 -5.21
CA LEU A 87 0.39 -16.98 -3.82
C LEU A 87 -1.00 -17.15 -3.20
N LEU A 88 -2.05 -16.93 -4.00
CA LEU A 88 -3.45 -17.01 -3.59
C LEU A 88 -4.08 -18.35 -4.00
N ALA A 89 -4.99 -18.87 -3.17
CA ALA A 89 -5.69 -20.12 -3.49
C ALA A 89 -6.70 -19.97 -4.64
N ASP A 90 -7.40 -18.84 -4.69
CA ASP A 90 -8.37 -18.53 -5.73
C ASP A 90 -7.64 -17.97 -6.96
N PRO A 91 -7.69 -18.62 -8.13
CA PRO A 91 -7.01 -18.15 -9.32
C PRO A 91 -7.62 -16.83 -9.83
N ALA A 92 -6.82 -16.02 -10.51
CA ALA A 92 -7.33 -14.90 -11.28
C ALA A 92 -8.15 -15.41 -12.49
N PRO A 93 -9.30 -14.80 -12.81
CA PRO A 93 -9.96 -15.04 -14.10
C PRO A 93 -9.01 -14.75 -15.27
N PRO A 94 -9.17 -15.43 -16.43
CA PRO A 94 -8.32 -15.19 -17.59
C PRO A 94 -8.34 -13.72 -18.05
N GLY A 95 -7.17 -13.09 -18.09
CA GLY A 95 -7.01 -11.69 -18.50
C GLY A 95 -7.22 -10.65 -17.39
N ASP A 96 -7.46 -11.09 -16.15
CA ASP A 96 -7.61 -10.23 -14.99
C ASP A 96 -6.36 -10.33 -14.08
N SER A 97 -6.07 -9.26 -13.34
CA SER A 97 -5.04 -9.24 -12.28
C SER A 97 -5.68 -9.41 -10.90
N GLN A 98 -4.95 -9.96 -9.93
CA GLN A 98 -5.32 -9.93 -8.51
C GLN A 98 -4.29 -9.09 -7.75
N LEU A 99 -4.65 -7.86 -7.42
CA LEU A 99 -3.71 -6.88 -6.88
C LEU A 99 -3.86 -6.73 -5.36
N PRO A 100 -2.74 -6.56 -4.62
CA PRO A 100 -2.79 -6.15 -3.22
C PRO A 100 -3.41 -4.76 -3.14
N ALA A 101 -4.48 -4.64 -2.37
CA ALA A 101 -5.27 -3.44 -2.22
C ALA A 101 -5.35 -2.98 -0.76
N GLY A 102 -4.35 -3.33 0.05
CA GLY A 102 -4.24 -2.94 1.44
C GLY A 102 -3.94 -4.09 2.39
N VAL A 103 -3.13 -3.80 3.41
CA VAL A 103 -2.89 -4.70 4.55
C VAL A 103 -3.51 -4.15 5.82
N VAL A 104 -4.07 -5.04 6.63
CA VAL A 104 -4.47 -4.75 8.02
C VAL A 104 -3.92 -5.83 8.93
N GLN A 105 -3.11 -5.41 9.90
CA GLN A 105 -2.56 -6.30 10.92
C GLN A 105 -3.32 -6.12 12.23
N ILE A 106 -3.82 -7.24 12.77
CA ILE A 106 -4.57 -7.29 14.02
C ILE A 106 -3.97 -8.39 14.87
N ASN A 107 -3.31 -8.01 15.97
CA ASN A 107 -2.52 -8.93 16.78
C ASN A 107 -1.49 -9.69 15.92
N ARG A 108 -1.61 -11.02 15.85
CA ARG A 108 -0.74 -11.92 15.06
C ARG A 108 -1.38 -12.37 13.75
N HIS A 109 -2.50 -11.75 13.35
CA HIS A 109 -3.20 -12.05 12.11
C HIS A 109 -2.98 -10.92 11.11
N ASN A 110 -2.54 -11.29 9.91
CA ASN A 110 -2.36 -10.40 8.79
C ASN A 110 -3.45 -10.66 7.75
N TYR A 111 -4.24 -9.63 7.48
CA TYR A 111 -5.26 -9.66 6.44
C TYR A 111 -4.80 -8.83 5.25
N LEU A 112 -4.79 -9.45 4.08
CA LEU A 112 -4.55 -8.78 2.81
C LEU A 112 -5.90 -8.57 2.12
N MET A 113 -6.21 -7.33 1.76
CA MET A 113 -7.26 -7.07 0.77
C MET A 113 -6.71 -7.37 -0.62
N VAL A 114 -7.39 -8.25 -1.34
CA VAL A 114 -7.10 -8.52 -2.76
C VAL A 114 -8.26 -7.98 -3.57
N THR A 115 -7.93 -7.20 -4.60
CA THR A 115 -8.90 -6.70 -5.57
C THR A 115 -8.61 -7.33 -6.92
N THR A 116 -9.61 -8.04 -7.47
CA THR A 116 -9.56 -8.56 -8.83
C THR A 116 -9.87 -7.40 -9.78
N THR A 117 -8.99 -7.13 -10.74
CA THR A 117 -9.15 -6.02 -11.69
C THR A 117 -9.07 -6.50 -13.12
N LYS A 118 -9.86 -5.87 -14.00
CA LYS A 118 -9.74 -6.00 -15.44
C LYS A 118 -9.40 -4.64 -16.03
N ASN A 119 -8.24 -4.50 -16.66
CA ASN A 119 -7.72 -3.20 -17.12
C ASN A 119 -7.73 -2.14 -15.99
N LEU A 120 -7.33 -2.52 -14.79
CA LEU A 120 -7.34 -1.70 -13.56
C LEU A 120 -8.74 -1.26 -13.08
N GLU A 121 -9.83 -1.73 -13.70
CA GLU A 121 -11.18 -1.55 -13.16
C GLU A 121 -11.53 -2.70 -12.19
N PRO A 122 -11.90 -2.40 -10.94
CA PRO A 122 -12.20 -3.44 -9.95
C PRO A 122 -13.46 -4.22 -10.34
N GLN A 123 -13.38 -5.55 -10.25
CA GLN A 123 -14.50 -6.46 -10.48
C GLN A 123 -15.09 -6.94 -9.14
N ASP A 124 -14.21 -7.31 -8.22
CA ASP A 124 -14.54 -7.73 -6.86
C ASP A 124 -13.36 -7.53 -5.92
N SER A 125 -13.62 -7.57 -4.60
CA SER A 125 -12.59 -7.51 -3.57
C SER A 125 -12.87 -8.51 -2.45
N ARG A 126 -11.81 -9.04 -1.82
CA ARG A 126 -11.93 -9.99 -0.71
C ARG A 126 -10.77 -9.87 0.27
N LEU A 127 -11.00 -10.26 1.51
CA LEU A 127 -9.93 -10.42 2.49
C LEU A 127 -9.32 -11.82 2.35
N VAL A 128 -8.00 -11.90 2.44
CA VAL A 128 -7.21 -13.12 2.42
C VAL A 128 -6.38 -13.16 3.71
N THR A 129 -6.28 -14.35 4.32
CA THR A 129 -5.38 -14.55 5.46
C THR A 129 -3.99 -14.85 4.93
N ALA A 130 -3.01 -14.00 5.26
CA ALA A 130 -1.63 -14.20 4.83
C ALA A 130 -0.92 -15.21 5.74
N GLU A 131 -0.24 -16.20 5.14
CA GLU A 131 0.54 -17.21 5.85
C GLU A 131 2.02 -17.16 5.39
N PRO A 132 2.97 -16.93 6.31
CA PRO A 132 4.38 -16.86 5.94
C PRO A 132 4.86 -18.22 5.40
N ALA A 133 5.87 -18.20 4.52
CA ALA A 133 6.47 -19.37 3.86
C ALA A 133 5.51 -20.35 3.14
N ARG A 134 4.24 -19.97 2.88
CA ARG A 134 3.26 -20.82 2.20
C ARG A 134 2.66 -20.15 0.98
N VAL A 135 2.36 -20.95 -0.03
CA VAL A 135 1.52 -20.58 -1.18
C VAL A 135 0.06 -20.95 -0.91
N GLY A 136 -0.87 -20.45 -1.73
CA GLY A 136 -2.28 -20.80 -1.63
C GLY A 136 -2.99 -20.16 -0.43
N TRP A 137 -2.72 -18.89 -0.18
CA TRP A 137 -3.38 -18.12 0.88
C TRP A 137 -4.90 -18.10 0.69
N GLN A 138 -5.61 -18.35 1.78
CA GLN A 138 -7.04 -18.62 1.75
C GLN A 138 -7.85 -17.33 1.86
N THR A 139 -8.85 -17.21 0.99
CA THR A 139 -9.90 -16.20 1.11
C THR A 139 -10.63 -16.39 2.44
N VAL A 140 -10.78 -15.30 3.20
CA VAL A 140 -11.59 -15.30 4.43
C VAL A 140 -13.06 -15.58 4.03
N PRO A 141 -13.70 -16.61 4.59
CA PRO A 141 -15.07 -16.98 4.25
C PRO A 141 -16.03 -15.80 4.35
N GLY A 142 -16.86 -15.59 3.33
CA GLY A 142 -17.87 -14.54 3.31
C GLY A 142 -17.33 -13.11 3.20
N SER A 143 -16.03 -12.89 2.93
CA SER A 143 -15.44 -11.54 2.79
C SER A 143 -15.55 -10.95 1.38
N ARG A 144 -15.75 -11.79 0.35
CA ARG A 144 -15.84 -11.37 -1.06
C ARG A 144 -17.03 -10.44 -1.29
N ARG A 145 -16.83 -9.34 -2.00
CA ARG A 145 -17.87 -8.38 -2.38
C ARG A 145 -17.65 -7.94 -3.83
N ALA A 146 -18.74 -7.76 -4.58
CA ALA A 146 -18.69 -7.11 -5.88
C ALA A 146 -18.13 -5.68 -5.74
N ALA A 147 -17.49 -5.18 -6.79
CA ALA A 147 -16.90 -3.84 -6.78
C ALA A 147 -17.90 -2.72 -6.47
N THR A 148 -19.20 -2.92 -6.73
CA THR A 148 -20.28 -1.95 -6.45
C THR A 148 -20.75 -1.94 -4.99
N SER A 149 -20.26 -2.85 -4.14
CA SER A 149 -20.66 -2.92 -2.73
C SER A 149 -20.24 -1.64 -1.98
N GLN A 150 -21.12 -1.15 -1.09
CA GLN A 150 -20.90 0.09 -0.33
C GLN A 150 -20.60 1.30 -1.25
N ASP A 151 -21.29 1.39 -2.38
CA ASP A 151 -21.08 2.37 -3.46
C ASP A 151 -19.61 2.42 -3.94
N SER A 152 -18.98 1.26 -4.05
CA SER A 152 -17.59 1.08 -4.50
C SER A 152 -16.50 1.60 -3.56
N ARG A 153 -16.85 2.02 -2.34
CA ARG A 153 -15.94 2.72 -1.40
C ARG A 153 -15.01 1.81 -0.58
N GLN A 154 -14.99 0.51 -0.86
CA GLN A 154 -14.23 -0.46 -0.05
C GLN A 154 -13.47 -1.49 -0.90
N THR A 155 -13.07 -1.13 -2.13
CA THR A 155 -12.22 -1.99 -2.98
C THR A 155 -10.73 -1.72 -2.80
N GLN A 156 -10.36 -0.72 -1.99
CA GLN A 156 -9.00 -0.49 -1.52
C GLN A 156 -9.07 -0.02 -0.06
N ILE A 157 -8.17 -0.55 0.78
CA ILE A 157 -8.10 -0.24 2.21
C ILE A 157 -6.66 -0.03 2.65
N SER A 158 -6.48 0.46 3.88
CA SER A 158 -5.29 0.22 4.70
C SER A 158 -5.71 0.41 6.15
N GLY A 159 -5.05 -0.25 7.10
CA GLY A 159 -5.45 -0.13 8.50
C GLY A 159 -4.42 -0.57 9.52
N TYR A 160 -4.59 -0.08 10.73
CA TYR A 160 -3.83 -0.51 11.90
C TYR A 160 -4.77 -0.80 13.07
N TYR A 161 -4.30 -1.65 13.99
CA TYR A 161 -4.99 -1.98 15.22
C TYR A 161 -4.38 -1.20 16.39
N ASP A 162 -5.19 -0.38 17.05
CA ASP A 162 -4.87 0.25 18.32
C ASP A 162 -5.50 -0.58 19.46
N PRO A 163 -4.68 -1.28 20.28
CA PRO A 163 -5.18 -2.12 21.35
C PRO A 163 -5.63 -1.36 22.60
N ILE A 164 -5.50 -0.02 22.64
CA ILE A 164 -5.85 0.78 23.81
C ILE A 164 -7.38 0.75 24.02
N PRO A 165 -7.87 0.24 25.17
CA PRO A 165 -9.29 0.20 25.44
C PRO A 165 -9.92 1.59 25.48
N THR A 166 -11.11 1.73 24.90
CA THR A 166 -11.97 2.91 25.05
C THR A 166 -13.30 2.51 25.69
N PRO A 167 -14.13 3.45 26.18
CA PRO A 167 -15.45 3.12 26.74
C PRO A 167 -16.34 2.32 25.79
N ASP A 168 -16.16 2.52 24.48
CA ASP A 168 -16.94 1.88 23.41
C ASP A 168 -16.30 0.58 22.87
N SER A 169 -15.04 0.29 23.24
CA SER A 169 -14.37 -0.95 22.87
C SER A 169 -13.30 -1.33 23.89
N SER A 170 -13.60 -2.35 24.70
CA SER A 170 -12.68 -2.88 25.71
C SER A 170 -11.44 -3.56 25.12
N SER A 171 -11.45 -3.91 23.84
CA SER A 171 -10.32 -4.48 23.11
C SER A 171 -9.73 -3.51 22.08
N GLY A 172 -9.95 -2.19 22.24
CA GLY A 172 -9.45 -1.20 21.30
C GLY A 172 -10.09 -1.26 19.91
N TRP A 173 -9.51 -0.55 18.95
CA TRP A 173 -10.11 -0.31 17.64
C TRP A 173 -9.15 -0.65 16.50
N VAL A 174 -9.69 -1.23 15.43
CA VAL A 174 -9.02 -1.25 14.14
C VAL A 174 -9.48 -0.04 13.36
N TYR A 175 -8.55 0.85 13.02
CA TYR A 175 -8.80 2.02 12.18
C TYR A 175 -8.46 1.70 10.73
N ILE A 176 -9.34 2.07 9.81
CA ILE A 176 -9.27 1.67 8.42
C ILE A 176 -9.54 2.90 7.55
N VAL A 177 -8.61 3.21 6.67
CA VAL A 177 -8.87 4.11 5.53
C VAL A 177 -9.34 3.27 4.36
N ALA A 178 -10.35 3.74 3.63
CA ALA A 178 -10.90 3.01 2.50
C ALA A 178 -11.44 3.94 1.40
N ASN A 179 -11.39 3.46 0.16
CA ASN A 179 -11.99 4.07 -1.02
C ASN A 179 -12.13 3.01 -2.14
N SER A 180 -12.23 3.49 -3.38
CA SER A 180 -12.19 2.67 -4.59
C SER A 180 -10.76 2.52 -5.13
N PHE A 181 -10.41 1.32 -5.61
CA PHE A 181 -9.13 1.05 -6.27
C PHE A 181 -8.89 1.91 -7.53
N THR A 182 -9.93 2.53 -8.08
CA THR A 182 -9.88 3.30 -9.33
C THR A 182 -9.10 4.62 -9.26
N ARG A 183 -8.68 5.08 -8.06
CA ARG A 183 -8.07 6.40 -7.84
C ARG A 183 -8.99 7.58 -8.19
N ARG A 184 -10.31 7.37 -8.26
CA ARG A 184 -11.31 8.39 -8.61
C ARG A 184 -11.99 9.02 -7.41
N ASP A 185 -11.81 8.42 -6.23
CA ASP A 185 -12.54 8.75 -5.03
C ASP A 185 -11.61 9.27 -3.93
N SER A 186 -12.18 10.11 -3.07
CA SER A 186 -11.53 10.56 -1.84
C SER A 186 -11.50 9.46 -0.80
N VAL A 187 -10.56 9.58 0.15
CA VAL A 187 -10.43 8.64 1.26
C VAL A 187 -11.51 8.86 2.32
N GLN A 188 -12.04 7.76 2.83
CA GLN A 188 -12.95 7.71 3.97
C GLN A 188 -12.32 6.97 5.13
N LEU A 189 -12.79 7.25 6.34
CA LEU A 189 -12.30 6.63 7.57
C LEU A 189 -13.39 5.76 8.21
N PHE A 190 -12.99 4.59 8.66
CA PHE A 190 -13.79 3.63 9.38
C PHE A 190 -13.08 3.15 10.63
N ARG A 191 -13.86 2.63 11.59
CA ARG A 191 -13.35 1.82 12.70
C ARG A 191 -14.19 0.57 12.91
N VAL A 192 -13.59 -0.47 13.49
CA VAL A 192 -14.28 -1.70 13.87
C VAL A 192 -13.55 -2.38 15.04
N THR A 193 -14.27 -3.14 15.85
CA THR A 193 -13.62 -3.99 16.87
C THR A 193 -12.82 -5.10 16.18
N PRO A 194 -11.67 -5.54 16.71
CA PRO A 194 -10.83 -6.55 16.06
C PRO A 194 -11.55 -7.89 15.80
N GLN A 195 -12.54 -8.26 16.62
CA GLN A 195 -13.29 -9.53 16.50
C GLN A 195 -14.24 -9.55 15.30
N THR A 196 -14.66 -8.39 14.79
CA THR A 196 -15.65 -8.28 13.70
C THR A 196 -15.07 -7.66 12.44
N PHE A 197 -13.74 -7.46 12.39
CA PHE A 197 -13.06 -6.82 11.26
C PHE A 197 -13.39 -7.46 9.90
N THR A 198 -13.47 -8.79 9.82
CA THR A 198 -13.71 -9.50 8.55
C THR A 198 -15.11 -9.29 7.99
N ASP A 199 -16.07 -8.83 8.81
CA ASP A 199 -17.39 -8.42 8.37
C ASP A 199 -17.41 -6.92 8.07
N ARG A 200 -17.13 -6.57 6.81
CA ARG A 200 -17.15 -5.19 6.32
C ARG A 200 -18.46 -4.44 6.54
N SER A 201 -19.58 -5.13 6.77
CA SER A 201 -20.86 -4.47 7.10
C SER A 201 -20.90 -3.88 8.52
N ARG A 202 -19.96 -4.25 9.38
CA ARG A 202 -19.85 -3.78 10.77
C ARG A 202 -18.97 -2.55 10.94
N TRP A 203 -18.30 -2.11 9.87
CA TRP A 203 -17.37 -0.99 9.93
C TRP A 203 -18.14 0.32 10.15
N GLN A 204 -17.78 1.03 11.22
CA GLN A 204 -18.39 2.30 11.60
C GLN A 204 -17.70 3.44 10.84
N GLY A 205 -18.44 4.12 9.96
CA GLY A 205 -17.93 5.28 9.23
C GLY A 205 -17.73 6.50 10.13
N TRP A 206 -16.75 7.33 9.80
CA TRP A 206 -16.52 8.66 10.38
C TRP A 206 -17.13 9.75 9.50
N ALA A 207 -17.89 10.67 10.09
CA ALA A 207 -18.35 11.90 9.45
C ALA A 207 -17.74 13.12 10.13
N ALA A 208 -17.26 14.09 9.35
CA ALA A 208 -16.76 15.36 9.87
C ALA A 208 -17.90 16.36 10.14
N GLY A 209 -17.61 17.40 10.93
CA GLY A 209 -18.53 18.52 11.20
C GLY A 209 -19.34 18.40 12.51
N PRO A 210 -20.18 19.40 12.83
CA PRO A 210 -20.86 19.51 14.13
C PRO A 210 -21.80 18.34 14.46
N ASP A 211 -22.46 17.79 13.44
CA ASP A 211 -23.37 16.64 13.56
C ASP A 211 -22.71 15.30 13.17
N GLY A 212 -21.38 15.35 12.99
CA GLY A 212 -20.54 14.22 12.61
C GLY A 212 -20.31 13.23 13.73
N GLY A 213 -19.24 12.44 13.60
CA GLY A 213 -18.86 11.40 14.54
C GLY A 213 -18.79 10.02 13.92
N TRP A 214 -18.51 9.04 14.78
CA TRP A 214 -18.50 7.62 14.41
C TRP A 214 -19.90 7.06 14.22
N ASN A 215 -19.98 5.99 13.43
CA ASN A 215 -21.22 5.28 13.11
C ASN A 215 -22.24 6.17 12.37
N LYS A 216 -21.74 7.04 11.50
CA LYS A 216 -22.51 7.87 10.57
C LYS A 216 -22.17 7.48 9.12
N PRO A 217 -22.99 7.87 8.12
CA PRO A 217 -22.58 7.80 6.72
C PRO A 217 -21.22 8.51 6.55
N PRO A 218 -20.17 7.81 6.09
CA PRO A 218 -18.83 8.36 6.10
C PRO A 218 -18.71 9.54 5.13
N THR A 219 -18.02 10.60 5.57
CA THR A 219 -17.65 11.72 4.70
C THR A 219 -16.17 11.62 4.31
N PRO A 220 -15.76 12.15 3.14
CA PRO A 220 -14.34 12.27 2.82
C PRO A 220 -13.55 12.97 3.93
N LEU A 221 -12.34 12.50 4.22
CA LEU A 221 -11.44 13.21 5.15
C LEU A 221 -10.95 14.53 4.55
N TRP A 222 -10.72 14.56 3.23
CA TRP A 222 -10.41 15.74 2.41
C TRP A 222 -10.88 15.48 0.95
N PRO A 223 -10.98 16.48 0.08
CA PRO A 223 -11.65 16.34 -1.22
C PRO A 223 -10.79 15.76 -2.36
N ASP A 224 -9.49 15.55 -2.17
CA ASP A 224 -8.64 15.02 -3.23
C ASP A 224 -8.95 13.56 -3.54
N LYS A 225 -8.57 13.13 -4.74
CA LYS A 225 -8.66 11.75 -5.17
C LYS A 225 -7.40 11.00 -4.74
N VAL A 226 -7.59 9.85 -4.13
CA VAL A 226 -6.50 9.11 -3.48
C VAL A 226 -6.39 7.70 -4.05
N GLY A 227 -5.18 7.19 -4.18
CA GLY A 227 -4.88 5.80 -4.48
C GLY A 227 -3.80 5.25 -3.55
N GLU A 228 -3.67 3.92 -3.54
CA GLU A 228 -2.62 3.15 -2.88
C GLU A 228 -2.26 3.70 -1.50
N MET A 229 -3.07 3.37 -0.50
CA MET A 229 -2.93 3.91 0.84
C MET A 229 -2.10 2.98 1.74
N CYS A 230 -1.29 3.56 2.61
CA CYS A 230 -0.61 2.86 3.69
C CYS A 230 -0.73 3.67 4.97
N ILE A 231 -1.61 3.24 5.89
CA ILE A 231 -1.74 3.82 7.23
C ILE A 231 -1.08 2.94 8.28
N LYS A 232 -0.28 3.55 9.16
CA LYS A 232 0.37 2.90 10.29
C LYS A 232 0.23 3.76 11.54
N GLN A 233 0.29 3.13 12.71
CA GLN A 233 0.49 3.84 13.97
C GLN A 233 1.99 3.86 14.29
N ILE A 234 2.59 5.05 14.34
CA ILE A 234 4.03 5.23 14.57
C ILE A 234 4.20 6.28 15.67
N GLY A 235 4.89 5.91 16.76
CA GLY A 235 5.06 6.81 17.91
C GLY A 235 3.73 7.28 18.52
N GLY A 236 2.68 6.45 18.44
CA GLY A 236 1.32 6.80 18.90
C GLY A 236 0.53 7.71 17.95
N GLN A 237 1.10 8.12 16.81
CA GLN A 237 0.45 8.96 15.80
C GLN A 237 -0.05 8.13 14.62
N ALA A 238 -1.16 8.54 14.02
CA ALA A 238 -1.62 8.02 12.74
C ALA A 238 -0.78 8.62 11.62
N VAL A 239 -0.07 7.78 10.88
CA VAL A 239 0.75 8.18 9.72
C VAL A 239 0.14 7.55 8.48
N LEU A 240 -0.30 8.38 7.54
CA LEU A 240 -0.90 7.94 6.27
C LEU A 240 -0.03 8.40 5.11
N SER A 241 0.53 7.44 4.39
CA SER A 241 1.20 7.63 3.09
C SER A 241 0.25 7.21 1.97
N TYR A 242 0.20 7.96 0.88
CA TYR A 242 -0.74 7.72 -0.22
C TYR A 242 -0.33 8.36 -1.54
N PHE A 243 -0.88 7.86 -2.64
CA PHE A 243 -0.84 8.53 -3.95
C PHE A 243 -1.98 9.55 -4.06
N ASN A 244 -1.65 10.81 -4.35
CA ASN A 244 -2.63 11.85 -4.62
C ASN A 244 -2.89 11.94 -6.13
N ALA A 245 -3.98 11.35 -6.59
CA ALA A 245 -4.35 11.34 -8.00
C ALA A 245 -4.83 12.70 -8.52
N THR A 246 -5.13 13.66 -7.64
CA THR A 246 -5.42 15.05 -8.05
C THR A 246 -4.16 15.76 -8.53
N THR A 247 -3.03 15.55 -7.85
CA THR A 247 -1.75 16.25 -8.12
C THR A 247 -0.72 15.40 -8.84
N GLY A 248 -0.84 14.07 -8.78
CA GLY A 248 0.16 13.10 -9.21
C GLY A 248 1.24 12.82 -8.17
N ASN A 249 1.18 13.44 -6.98
CA ASN A 249 2.25 13.34 -5.98
C ASN A 249 2.11 12.10 -5.08
N MET A 250 3.23 11.71 -4.46
CA MET A 250 3.21 10.87 -3.25
C MET A 250 3.23 11.77 -2.03
N GLU A 251 2.33 11.54 -1.08
CA GLU A 251 2.13 12.42 0.06
C GLU A 251 2.03 11.65 1.37
N VAL A 252 2.43 12.30 2.47
CA VAL A 252 2.30 11.81 3.83
C VAL A 252 1.60 12.83 4.70
N ARG A 253 0.69 12.35 5.56
CA ARG A 253 0.06 13.10 6.65
C ARG A 253 0.35 12.40 7.97
N VAL A 254 0.62 13.19 9.00
CA VAL A 254 0.83 12.72 10.37
C VAL A 254 -0.20 13.40 11.26
N ALA A 255 -0.93 12.63 12.07
CA ALA A 255 -1.99 13.13 12.93
C ALA A 255 -1.95 12.46 14.31
N ALA A 256 -2.33 13.20 15.36
CA ALA A 256 -2.47 12.63 16.71
C ALA A 256 -3.62 11.62 16.81
N ASP A 257 -4.64 11.75 15.96
CA ASP A 257 -5.77 10.83 15.84
C ASP A 257 -6.15 10.71 14.35
N PRO A 258 -6.56 9.53 13.85
CA PRO A 258 -6.89 9.36 12.43
C PRO A 258 -8.03 10.27 11.94
N THR A 259 -8.92 10.74 12.83
CA THR A 259 -9.98 11.70 12.48
C THR A 259 -9.44 13.09 12.11
N LEU A 260 -8.19 13.40 12.51
CA LEU A 260 -7.51 14.68 12.24
C LEU A 260 -6.67 14.67 10.95
N LEU A 261 -6.57 13.54 10.24
CA LEU A 261 -5.78 13.43 9.01
C LEU A 261 -6.19 14.46 7.95
N GLY A 262 -7.49 14.77 7.84
CA GLY A 262 -8.02 15.73 6.87
C GLY A 262 -7.49 17.16 7.01
N THR A 263 -7.12 17.58 8.22
CA THR A 263 -6.60 18.92 8.53
C THR A 263 -5.11 18.92 8.87
N SER A 264 -4.46 17.75 8.86
CA SER A 264 -3.05 17.61 9.18
C SER A 264 -2.15 18.18 8.07
N PRO A 265 -0.94 18.68 8.39
CA PRO A 265 0.04 19.10 7.40
C PRO A 265 0.37 17.98 6.40
N VAL A 266 0.69 18.37 5.17
CA VAL A 266 1.05 17.45 4.08
C VAL A 266 2.54 17.55 3.79
N THR A 267 3.23 16.41 3.78
CA THR A 267 4.60 16.28 3.26
C THR A 267 4.55 15.64 1.88
N THR A 268 5.06 16.33 0.86
CA THR A 268 5.25 15.73 -0.47
C THR A 268 6.50 14.84 -0.46
N VAL A 269 6.30 13.53 -0.49
CA VAL A 269 7.38 12.53 -0.57
C VAL A 269 7.98 12.52 -1.96
N VAL A 270 7.14 12.47 -2.99
CA VAL A 270 7.57 12.55 -4.39
C VAL A 270 6.70 13.56 -5.09
N GLN A 271 7.33 14.49 -5.79
CA GLN A 271 6.63 15.42 -6.67
C GLN A 271 6.54 14.79 -8.07
N HIS A 272 5.35 14.80 -8.66
CA HIS A 272 5.20 14.36 -10.04
C HIS A 272 6.01 15.25 -10.99
N ASP A 273 6.68 14.63 -11.95
CA ASP A 273 7.38 15.30 -13.04
C ASP A 273 7.24 14.52 -14.35
N GLU A 274 7.68 15.12 -15.45
CA GLU A 274 7.80 14.44 -16.73
C GLU A 274 8.90 13.38 -16.72
N TRP A 275 8.75 12.40 -17.59
CA TRP A 275 9.77 11.37 -17.75
C TRP A 275 11.07 11.94 -18.34
N PRO A 276 12.23 11.56 -17.79
CA PRO A 276 13.51 11.88 -18.38
C PRO A 276 13.78 11.06 -19.66
N ASP A 277 14.81 11.47 -20.41
CA ASP A 277 15.41 10.70 -21.48
C ASP A 277 16.90 10.47 -21.16
N PRO A 278 17.35 9.22 -20.88
CA PRO A 278 16.56 7.98 -20.92
C PRO A 278 15.67 7.80 -19.68
N ALA A 279 14.59 7.00 -19.81
CA ALA A 279 13.54 6.84 -18.81
C ALA A 279 14.02 6.26 -17.46
N GLU A 280 15.09 5.47 -17.47
CA GLU A 280 15.68 4.87 -16.27
C GLU A 280 16.35 5.91 -15.35
N SER A 281 16.69 7.07 -15.92
CA SER A 281 17.44 8.13 -15.24
C SER A 281 16.73 8.61 -13.98
N LEU A 282 17.53 8.92 -12.97
CA LEU A 282 17.06 9.47 -11.71
C LEU A 282 17.83 10.77 -11.43
N PRO A 283 17.15 11.84 -10.96
CA PRO A 283 17.83 13.09 -10.60
C PRO A 283 18.75 12.88 -9.38
N PRO A 284 19.52 13.86 -8.89
CA PRO A 284 20.27 13.69 -7.64
C PRO A 284 19.38 13.24 -6.45
N PRO A 285 19.91 12.55 -5.43
CA PRO A 285 19.09 11.97 -4.34
C PRO A 285 18.21 12.95 -3.54
N TYR A 286 18.59 14.23 -3.49
CA TYR A 286 17.85 15.30 -2.80
C TYR A 286 16.77 15.96 -3.67
N ASP A 287 16.67 15.56 -4.94
CA ASP A 287 15.58 15.93 -5.84
C ASP A 287 14.58 14.76 -5.87
N ASN A 288 13.43 14.99 -5.26
CA ASN A 288 12.38 13.99 -5.08
C ASN A 288 11.35 13.98 -6.22
N ARG A 289 11.71 14.50 -7.39
CA ARG A 289 10.86 14.43 -8.58
C ARG A 289 10.91 13.05 -9.23
N LEU A 290 9.74 12.55 -9.64
CA LEU A 290 9.61 11.27 -10.33
C LEU A 290 8.40 11.29 -11.28
N ALA A 291 8.55 10.65 -12.43
CA ALA A 291 7.46 10.48 -13.37
C ALA A 291 6.56 9.30 -12.99
N GLN A 292 5.25 9.51 -13.08
CA GLN A 292 4.19 8.52 -12.80
C GLN A 292 4.40 7.71 -11.51
N PRO A 293 4.60 8.36 -10.34
CA PRO A 293 4.72 7.64 -9.08
C PRO A 293 3.35 7.11 -8.63
N TYR A 294 3.35 6.03 -7.85
CA TYR A 294 2.19 5.52 -7.12
C TYR A 294 2.65 4.56 -6.00
N GLY A 295 1.73 3.96 -5.24
CA GLY A 295 2.09 3.09 -4.11
C GLY A 295 2.30 3.91 -2.83
N GLY A 296 3.51 3.91 -2.26
CA GLY A 296 3.82 4.69 -1.06
C GLY A 296 3.68 3.90 0.23
N TYR A 297 4.28 2.72 0.30
CA TYR A 297 4.15 1.82 1.45
C TYR A 297 5.24 2.08 2.47
N ILE A 298 4.82 2.22 3.72
CA ILE A 298 5.71 2.51 4.85
C ILE A 298 6.37 1.21 5.31
N SER A 299 7.70 1.21 5.36
CA SER A 299 8.50 0.09 5.84
C SER A 299 8.39 -0.06 7.36
N PRO A 300 8.46 -1.29 7.90
CA PRO A 300 8.73 -1.52 9.32
C PRO A 300 9.97 -0.76 9.78
N GLY A 301 10.08 -0.50 11.08
CA GLY A 301 11.21 0.27 11.64
C GLY A 301 11.13 1.79 11.41
N SER A 302 10.26 2.26 10.52
CA SER A 302 10.02 3.70 10.31
C SER A 302 9.66 4.45 11.61
N THR A 303 10.21 5.65 11.76
CA THR A 303 9.95 6.55 12.89
C THR A 303 9.39 7.89 12.42
N LEU A 304 8.89 8.72 13.34
CA LEU A 304 8.45 10.09 13.00
C LEU A 304 9.59 11.03 12.59
N ASP A 305 10.86 10.65 12.82
CA ASP A 305 12.01 11.41 12.37
C ASP A 305 12.54 10.92 11.02
N GLU A 306 12.23 9.68 10.66
CA GLU A 306 12.62 9.05 9.40
C GLU A 306 11.64 7.92 9.05
N LEU A 307 10.69 8.23 8.17
CA LEU A 307 9.86 7.25 7.49
C LEU A 307 10.63 6.68 6.30
N ARG A 308 10.58 5.36 6.11
CA ARG A 308 11.09 4.69 4.92
C ARG A 308 9.91 4.29 4.03
N ILE A 309 9.79 4.91 2.86
CA ILE A 309 8.61 4.81 1.99
C ILE A 309 8.99 4.24 0.63
N PHE A 310 8.20 3.28 0.16
CA PHE A 310 8.40 2.55 -1.08
C PHE A 310 7.39 2.99 -2.13
N VAL A 311 7.89 3.62 -3.19
CA VAL A 311 7.10 4.24 -4.27
C VAL A 311 7.33 3.45 -5.55
N SER A 312 6.25 3.01 -6.18
CA SER A 312 6.26 2.37 -7.49
C SER A 312 6.36 3.40 -8.61
N GLN A 313 6.96 2.99 -9.72
CA GLN A 313 7.13 3.79 -10.92
C GLN A 313 6.89 2.92 -12.15
N TRP A 314 6.01 3.37 -13.05
CA TRP A 314 5.67 2.65 -14.28
C TRP A 314 5.60 3.58 -15.49
N ASP A 315 6.45 3.36 -16.52
CA ASP A 315 6.36 4.08 -17.79
C ASP A 315 5.30 3.46 -18.71
N THR A 316 4.10 4.05 -18.72
CA THR A 316 2.99 3.56 -19.55
C THR A 316 3.05 3.99 -21.01
N ARG A 317 4.07 4.77 -21.42
CA ARG A 317 4.22 5.28 -22.80
C ARG A 317 4.99 4.30 -23.69
N ALA A 318 5.93 3.57 -23.11
CA ALA A 318 6.90 2.77 -23.84
C ALA A 318 6.29 1.42 -24.26
N ARG A 319 6.64 0.93 -25.46
CA ARG A 319 6.33 -0.46 -25.90
C ARG A 319 7.56 -1.38 -25.88
N VAL A 320 8.74 -0.81 -25.59
CA VAL A 320 10.04 -1.48 -25.83
C VAL A 320 10.87 -1.62 -24.54
N SER A 321 10.61 -0.79 -23.52
CA SER A 321 11.15 -0.92 -22.16
C SER A 321 10.18 -0.27 -21.17
N GLU A 322 9.12 -0.99 -20.79
CA GLU A 322 8.16 -0.54 -19.79
C GLU A 322 8.79 -0.63 -18.41
N LEU A 323 9.60 0.38 -18.05
CA LEU A 323 10.23 0.50 -16.74
C LEU A 323 9.18 0.30 -15.65
N TYR A 324 9.44 -0.65 -14.75
CA TYR A 324 8.49 -1.06 -13.74
C TYR A 324 9.20 -1.49 -12.46
N ARG A 325 9.30 -0.55 -11.51
CA ARG A 325 10.17 -0.67 -10.34
C ARG A 325 9.58 -0.02 -9.10
N VAL A 326 10.13 -0.39 -7.96
CA VAL A 326 9.86 0.21 -6.64
C VAL A 326 11.12 0.90 -6.13
N ILE A 327 11.00 2.14 -5.69
CA ILE A 327 12.09 3.01 -5.23
C ILE A 327 11.84 3.38 -3.76
N GLN A 328 12.89 3.32 -2.95
CA GLN A 328 12.84 3.67 -1.54
C GLN A 328 13.26 5.13 -1.31
N PHE A 329 12.52 5.80 -0.42
CA PHE A 329 12.77 7.16 0.03
C PHE A 329 12.84 7.20 1.57
N ALA A 330 13.72 8.02 2.11
CA ALA A 330 13.72 8.43 3.52
C ALA A 330 13.06 9.80 3.65
N VAL A 331 12.16 9.96 4.61
CA VAL A 331 11.33 11.16 4.78
C VAL A 331 11.30 11.55 6.24
N ASN A 332 11.64 12.80 6.55
CA ASN A 332 11.34 13.39 7.85
C ASN A 332 10.02 14.18 7.69
N PRO A 333 8.86 13.63 8.07
CA PRO A 333 7.57 14.25 7.78
C PRO A 333 7.36 15.54 8.59
N LEU A 334 6.50 16.42 8.08
CA LEU A 334 5.86 17.43 8.90
C LEU A 334 5.02 16.74 9.98
N LYS A 335 5.05 17.31 11.19
CA LYS A 335 4.34 16.82 12.37
C LYS A 335 3.28 17.86 12.77
N PRO A 336 2.20 17.44 13.46
CA PRO A 336 1.17 18.34 13.97
C PRO A 336 1.69 19.50 14.82
#